data_AF-A0A9N9PJB5-F1
#
_entry.id   AF-A0A9N9PJB5-F1
#
_cell.length_a   1.000
_cell.length_b   1.000
_cell.length_c   1.000
_cell.angle_alpha   90.00
_cell.angle_beta   90.00
_cell.angle_gamma   90.00
#
_symmetry.space_group_name_H-M   'P 1'
#
loop_
_entity.id
_entity.type
_entity.pdbx_description
1 polymer ?
#
loop_
_entity_poly.entity_id
_entity_poly.type
_entity_poly.pdbx_seq_one_letter_code
_entity_poly.pdbx_strand_id
1 'polypeptide(L)'
;QLAKNPKYKSDFYASGRKLFCKVCQVIVNHEKKSMIDNHLKSDGHTSNSNKPIQSTLLQVEIKSFQQSNDIKETFIKDFLQIMVQADIPIEKADYFKSFLMKYCKN
;
A
#
# COMPACT_ATOMS: atom_id res chain seq x y z
N GLN A 1 0.50 -3.58 -28.44
CA GLN A 1 1.48 -4.70 -28.42
C GLN A 1 2.88 -4.29 -27.90
N LEU A 2 3.12 -3.02 -27.58
CA LEU A 2 4.44 -2.51 -27.14
C LEU A 2 4.85 -2.89 -25.71
N ALA A 3 3.89 -3.11 -24.81
CA ALA A 3 4.15 -3.56 -23.42
C ALA A 3 4.74 -4.97 -23.31
N LYS A 4 4.73 -5.76 -24.39
CA LYS A 4 5.32 -7.11 -24.45
C LYS A 4 6.78 -7.09 -24.92
N ASN A 5 7.31 -5.94 -25.34
CA ASN A 5 8.70 -5.82 -25.72
C ASN A 5 9.57 -5.83 -24.44
N PRO A 6 10.56 -6.73 -24.33
CA PRO A 6 11.38 -6.87 -23.12
C PRO A 6 12.03 -5.56 -22.69
N LYS A 7 12.36 -4.69 -23.64
CA LYS A 7 13.02 -3.40 -23.42
C LYS A 7 12.19 -2.42 -22.57
N TYR A 8 10.86 -2.56 -22.56
CA TYR A 8 9.95 -1.63 -21.87
C TYR A 8 9.26 -2.27 -20.65
N LYS A 9 9.57 -3.53 -20.33
CA LYS A 9 8.93 -4.27 -19.23
C LYS A 9 9.38 -3.79 -17.84
N SER A 10 10.60 -3.26 -17.74
CA SER A 10 11.15 -2.64 -16.53
C SER A 10 10.34 -1.42 -16.14
N ASP A 11 10.11 -0.51 -17.08
CA ASP A 11 9.63 0.85 -16.79
C ASP A 11 8.10 0.97 -16.83
N PHE A 12 7.41 0.04 -17.50
CA PHE A 12 5.96 0.13 -17.69
C PHE A 12 5.20 -1.10 -17.20
N TYR A 13 3.93 -0.91 -16.90
CA TYR A 13 2.94 -1.97 -16.77
C TYR A 13 1.66 -1.59 -17.50
N ALA A 14 0.95 -2.59 -18.01
CA ALA A 14 -0.33 -2.39 -18.69
C ALA A 14 -1.47 -2.71 -17.72
N SER A 15 -2.49 -1.85 -17.68
CA SER A 15 -3.75 -2.14 -16.98
C SER A 15 -4.90 -1.76 -17.92
N GLY A 16 -5.67 -2.77 -18.32
CA GLY A 16 -6.68 -2.63 -19.37
C GLY A 16 -6.07 -2.17 -20.71
N ARG A 17 -6.63 -1.09 -21.29
CA ARG A 17 -6.15 -0.48 -22.54
C ARG A 17 -5.12 0.63 -22.35
N LYS A 18 -4.66 0.86 -21.11
CA LYS A 18 -3.75 1.95 -20.75
C LYS A 18 -2.36 1.41 -20.39
N LEU A 19 -1.31 2.16 -20.75
CA LEU A 19 0.07 1.89 -20.36
C LEU A 19 0.46 2.87 -19.26
N PHE A 20 1.03 2.37 -18.17
CA PHE A 20 1.44 3.16 -17.02
C PHE A 20 2.95 3.09 -16.85
N CYS A 21 3.57 4.24 -16.59
CA CYS A 21 4.98 4.30 -16.20
C CYS A 21 5.09 4.05 -14.69
N LYS A 22 5.94 3.11 -14.27
CA LYS A 22 6.19 2.80 -12.86
C LYS A 22 6.94 3.92 -12.14
N VAL A 23 7.82 4.60 -12.86
CA VAL A 23 8.63 5.71 -12.33
C VAL A 23 7.78 6.97 -12.19
N CYS A 24 7.06 7.36 -13.24
CA CYS A 24 6.32 8.62 -13.25
C CYS A 24 4.90 8.49 -12.68
N GLN A 25 4.38 7.27 -12.48
CA GLN A 25 3.02 6.98 -12.03
C GLN A 25 1.91 7.63 -12.88
N VAL A 26 2.19 7.90 -14.15
CA VAL A 26 1.25 8.48 -15.12
C VAL A 26 0.91 7.50 -16.24
N ILE A 27 -0.22 7.76 -16.90
CA ILE A 27 -0.61 7.08 -18.14
C ILE A 27 0.24 7.64 -19.28
N VAL A 28 0.85 6.75 -20.05
CA VAL A 28 1.68 7.09 -21.22
C VAL A 28 0.95 6.66 -22.49
N ASN A 29 0.92 7.56 -23.48
CA ASN A 29 0.39 7.21 -24.79
C ASN A 29 1.33 6.16 -25.44
N HIS A 30 0.77 4.98 -25.72
CA HIS A 30 1.49 3.84 -26.29
C HIS A 30 1.13 3.59 -27.76
N GLU A 31 0.36 4.46 -28.40
CA GLU A 31 -0.05 4.33 -29.80
C GLU A 31 1.14 4.40 -30.77
N LYS A 32 2.17 5.17 -30.42
CA LYS A 32 3.39 5.34 -31.22
C LYS A 32 4.63 5.07 -30.36
N LYS A 33 5.58 4.30 -30.91
CA LYS A 33 6.86 4.02 -30.25
C LYS A 33 7.61 5.31 -29.85
N SER A 34 7.54 6.34 -30.70
CA SER A 34 8.18 7.64 -30.42
C SER A 34 7.64 8.31 -29.15
N MET A 35 6.36 8.13 -28.82
CA MET A 35 5.79 8.69 -27.58
C MET A 35 6.37 8.01 -26.34
N ILE A 36 6.60 6.70 -26.41
CA ILE A 36 7.22 5.94 -25.32
C ILE A 36 8.70 6.31 -25.19
N ASP A 37 9.42 6.36 -26.31
CA ASP A 37 10.85 6.72 -26.31
C ASP A 37 11.07 8.17 -25.84
N ASN A 38 10.17 9.10 -26.21
CA ASN A 38 10.23 10.49 -25.75
C ASN A 38 9.90 10.60 -24.26
N HIS A 39 8.94 9.83 -23.76
CA HIS A 39 8.65 9.79 -22.32
C HIS A 39 9.87 9.36 -21.51
N LEU A 40 10.55 8.29 -21.91
CA LEU A 40 11.75 7.78 -21.23
C LEU A 40 12.91 8.78 -21.24
N LYS A 41 13.01 9.60 -22.29
CA LYS A 41 14.05 10.63 -22.42
C LYS A 41 13.69 11.95 -21.71
N SER A 42 12.45 12.12 -21.28
CA SER A 42 12.01 13.37 -20.66
C SER A 42 12.72 13.61 -19.32
N ASP A 43 13.03 14.87 -19.04
CA ASP A 43 13.72 15.28 -17.80
C ASP A 43 12.97 14.85 -16.55
N GLY A 44 11.64 14.83 -16.60
CA GLY A 44 10.80 14.34 -15.52
C GLY A 44 10.98 12.84 -15.24
N HIS A 45 11.13 12.03 -16.29
CA HIS A 45 11.39 10.60 -16.14
C HIS A 45 12.81 10.35 -15.64
N THR A 46 13.83 10.96 -16.26
CA THR A 46 15.23 10.77 -15.88
C THR A 46 15.51 11.26 -14.46
N SER A 47 14.98 12.42 -14.08
CA SER A 47 15.08 12.94 -12.72
C SER A 47 14.44 12.00 -11.69
N ASN A 48 13.30 11.41 -12.00
CA ASN A 48 12.58 10.54 -11.07
C ASN A 48 13.11 9.09 -11.04
N SER A 49 13.69 8.61 -12.14
CA SER A 49 14.40 7.32 -12.22
C SER A 49 15.72 7.33 -11.43
N ASN A 50 16.37 8.49 -11.32
CA ASN A 50 17.61 8.66 -10.56
C ASN A 50 17.38 8.87 -9.06
N LYS A 51 16.12 9.02 -8.62
CA LYS A 51 15.82 9.04 -7.19
C LYS A 51 15.84 7.60 -6.69
N PRO A 52 16.50 7.31 -5.54
CA PRO A 52 16.30 6.03 -4.88
C PRO A 52 14.79 5.83 -4.70
N ILE A 53 14.31 4.59 -4.79
CA ILE A 53 12.91 4.23 -4.54
C ILE A 53 12.62 4.55 -3.07
N GLN A 54 12.39 5.83 -2.79
CA GLN A 54 11.79 6.28 -1.56
C GLN A 54 10.38 5.78 -1.70
N SER A 55 10.00 4.85 -0.82
CA SER A 55 8.61 4.51 -0.60
C SER A 55 7.85 5.83 -0.55
N THR A 56 6.98 6.06 -1.53
CA THR A 56 6.17 7.28 -1.59
C THR A 56 5.48 7.46 -0.23
N LEU A 57 5.22 8.69 0.21
CA LEU A 57 4.55 8.95 1.50
C LEU A 57 3.30 8.06 1.68
N LEU A 58 2.52 7.87 0.61
CA LEU A 58 1.42 6.91 0.53
C LEU A 58 1.77 5.46 0.92
N GLN A 59 2.93 4.92 0.51
CA GLN A 59 3.34 3.56 0.87
C GLN A 59 3.73 3.45 2.35
N VAL A 60 4.29 4.52 2.92
CA VAL A 60 4.63 4.58 4.35
C VAL A 60 3.34 4.66 5.18
N GLU A 61 2.39 5.50 4.77
CA GLU A 61 1.07 5.61 5.39
C GLU A 61 0.29 4.30 5.32
N ILE A 62 0.27 3.62 4.17
CA ILE A 62 -0.40 2.32 4.01
C ILE A 62 0.23 1.26 4.93
N LYS A 63 1.57 1.17 4.98
CA LYS A 63 2.25 0.21 5.86
C LYS A 63 1.97 0.49 7.34
N SER A 64 1.99 1.75 7.76
CA SER A 64 1.67 2.16 9.13
C SER A 64 0.22 1.85 9.48
N PHE A 65 -0.71 2.10 8.56
CA PHE A 65 -2.12 1.76 8.74
C PHE A 65 -2.33 0.24 8.87
N GLN A 66 -1.72 -0.56 8.00
CA GLN A 66 -1.78 -2.03 8.06
C GLN A 66 -1.24 -2.55 9.39
N GLN A 67 -0.06 -2.07 9.81
CA GLN A 67 0.53 -2.44 11.10
C GLN A 67 -0.39 -2.08 12.28
N SER A 68 -1.06 -0.92 12.23
CA SER A 68 -1.99 -0.51 13.28
C SER A 68 -3.23 -1.41 13.35
N ASN A 69 -3.69 -1.93 12.22
CA ASN A 69 -4.82 -2.87 12.18
C ASN A 69 -4.41 -4.25 12.68
N ASP A 70 -3.21 -4.73 12.30
CA ASP A 70 -2.70 -6.02 12.76
C ASP A 70 -2.57 -6.07 14.29
N ILE A 71 -2.10 -4.97 14.91
CA ILE A 71 -2.01 -4.85 16.37
C ILE A 71 -3.40 -4.89 17.02
N LYS A 72 -4.37 -4.15 16.47
CA LYS A 72 -5.76 -4.15 16.98
C LYS A 72 -6.40 -5.53 16.87
N GLU A 73 -6.22 -6.20 15.75
CA GLU A 73 -6.77 -7.54 15.53
C GLU A 73 -6.17 -8.55 16.51
N THR A 74 -4.86 -8.51 16.70
CA THR A 74 -4.16 -9.37 17.66
C THR A 74 -4.67 -9.12 19.08
N PHE A 75 -4.77 -7.86 19.50
CA PHE A 75 -5.32 -7.50 20.81
C PHE A 75 -6.75 -8.01 21.02
N ILE A 76 -7.64 -7.83 20.05
CA ILE A 76 -9.03 -8.29 20.14
C ILE A 76 -9.09 -9.82 20.29
N LYS A 77 -8.27 -10.56 19.52
CA LYS A 77 -8.20 -12.01 19.59
C LYS A 77 -7.75 -12.49 20.96
N ASP A 78 -6.66 -11.93 21.47
CA ASP A 78 -6.11 -12.30 22.77
C ASP A 78 -7.10 -11.97 23.90
N PHE A 79 -7.77 -10.82 23.83
CA PHE A 79 -8.79 -10.42 24.80
C PHE A 79 -9.97 -11.39 24.82
N LEU A 80 -10.52 -11.73 23.65
CA LEU A 80 -11.62 -12.70 23.55
C LEU A 80 -11.20 -14.09 24.02
N GLN A 81 -9.96 -14.51 23.73
CA GLN A 81 -9.45 -15.80 24.19
C GLN A 81 -9.43 -15.88 25.72
N ILE A 82 -8.98 -14.83 26.42
CA ILE A 82 -9.01 -14.78 27.88
C ILE A 82 -10.45 -14.79 28.40
N MET A 83 -11.37 -14.05 27.77
CA MET A 83 -12.78 -14.08 28.16
C MET A 83 -13.38 -15.50 28.07
N VAL A 84 -13.11 -16.20 26.96
CA VAL A 84 -13.57 -17.59 26.78
C VAL A 84 -12.94 -18.52 27.83
N GLN A 85 -11.64 -18.40 28.07
CA GLN A 85 -10.95 -19.23 29.07
C GLN A 85 -11.44 -18.99 30.50
N ALA A 86 -11.85 -17.75 30.80
CA ALA A 86 -12.39 -17.36 32.10
C ALA A 86 -13.90 -17.59 32.20
N ASP A 87 -14.53 -18.18 31.19
CA ASP A 87 -15.99 -18.37 31.09
C ASP A 87 -16.78 -17.05 31.28
N ILE A 88 -16.23 -15.96 30.73
CA ILE A 88 -16.84 -14.63 30.78
C ILE A 88 -17.64 -14.41 29.49
N PRO A 89 -18.97 -14.22 29.57
CA PRO A 89 -19.80 -13.94 28.40
C PRO A 89 -19.37 -12.66 27.68
N ILE A 90 -19.46 -12.65 26.36
CA ILE A 90 -18.99 -11.53 25.52
C ILE A 90 -19.78 -10.23 25.78
N GLU A 91 -21.03 -10.31 26.21
CA GLU A 91 -21.87 -9.17 26.60
C GLU A 91 -21.29 -8.42 27.81
N LYS A 92 -20.38 -9.06 28.56
CA LYS A 92 -19.66 -8.43 29.66
C LYS A 92 -18.45 -7.63 29.20
N ALA A 93 -18.05 -7.70 27.92
CA ALA A 93 -16.93 -6.94 27.38
C ALA A 93 -17.07 -5.41 27.62
N ASP A 94 -18.31 -4.90 27.58
CA ASP A 94 -18.60 -3.47 27.78
C ASP A 94 -18.22 -2.97 29.19
N TYR A 95 -18.25 -3.82 30.21
CA TYR A 95 -17.83 -3.42 31.56
C TYR A 95 -16.34 -3.11 31.63
N PHE A 96 -15.54 -3.71 30.74
CA PHE A 96 -14.09 -3.46 30.67
C PHE A 96 -13.76 -2.18 29.90
N LYS A 97 -14.71 -1.58 29.16
CA LYS A 97 -14.46 -0.41 28.31
C LYS A 97 -13.80 0.74 29.06
N SER A 98 -14.32 1.10 30.24
CA SER A 98 -13.75 2.19 31.06
C SER A 98 -12.34 1.85 31.55
N PHE A 99 -12.07 0.59 31.87
CA PHE A 99 -10.73 0.13 32.26
C PHE A 99 -9.76 0.17 31.08
N LEU A 100 -10.15 -0.43 29.94
CA LEU A 100 -9.34 -0.48 28.72
C LEU A 100 -9.02 0.94 28.22
N MET A 101 -10.01 1.84 28.18
CA MET A 101 -9.78 3.23 27.77
C MET A 101 -8.85 3.99 28.71
N LYS A 102 -8.82 3.63 30.00
CA LYS A 102 -7.96 4.27 31.00
C LYS A 102 -6.51 3.79 30.94
N TYR A 103 -6.30 2.49 30.72
CA TYR A 103 -4.99 1.85 30.89
C TYR A 103 -4.37 1.32 29.59
N CYS A 104 -5.18 1.04 28.57
CA CYS A 104 -4.73 0.58 27.24
C CYS A 104 -4.85 1.74 26.25
N LYS A 105 -3.94 2.71 26.34
CA LYS A 105 -3.79 3.76 25.32
C LYS A 105 -2.80 3.30 24.26
N ASN A 106 -3.12 3.57 23.00
CA ASN A 106 -2.18 3.49 21.87
C ASN A 106 -1.02 4.46 22.09
#